data_AF-A0A225URU0-F1
#
_entry.id   AF-A0A225URU0-F1
#
_cell.length_a   1.000
_cell.length_b   1.000
_cell.length_c   1.000
_cell.angle_alpha   90.00
_cell.angle_beta   90.00
_cell.angle_gamma   90.00
#
_symmetry.space_group_name_H-M   'P 1'
#
loop_
_entity.id
_entity.type
_entity.pdbx_description
1 polymer ?
#
loop_
_entity_poly.entity_id
_entity_poly.type
_entity_poly.pdbx_seq_one_letter_code
_entity_poly.pdbx_strand_id
1 'polypeptide(L)'
;MRSTGLVGFIFFVSIAFSDADTLVTNSNVLRPNTVSWTKSQAESETGVSNIRFLRTRSIAENEERAGLSVPIVEKVKTVLSSSKVPVTPEQLQKWLNNDKSADAVFTRLHLHQAGKRLFSNPQFATWLQYADDLSAKHPTKDIPAIGTLSRQYDDKTLYKMIKVAKMAPTTKELATKLQAEQLQHWVSTRKSADDVFRLFKLDKAGRTIFSNPEFVTWTKYVDDLNAKHPEEPTSMVPTLTKYFNDDDTVFKMIETAKGVEETKNIATKVETEWLVSWLQSRKTPFNALNDLKLANSANTLLESPRFSTWVKYLD
;
A
#
# COMPACT_ATOMS: atom_id res chain seq x y z
N MET A 1 -4.55 -63.80 -28.53
CA MET A 1 -3.83 -63.95 -27.24
C MET A 1 -2.36 -63.64 -27.53
N ARG A 2 -1.65 -62.68 -26.93
CA ARG A 2 -1.84 -61.88 -25.71
C ARG A 2 -1.36 -60.44 -25.97
N SER A 3 -2.11 -59.50 -25.41
CA SER A 3 -1.76 -58.09 -25.23
C SER A 3 -0.87 -57.95 -23.99
N THR A 4 0.19 -57.14 -24.06
CA THR A 4 0.93 -56.67 -22.90
C THR A 4 0.92 -55.15 -22.93
N GLY A 5 0.02 -54.57 -22.15
CA GLY A 5 -0.13 -53.13 -21.95
C GLY A 5 0.99 -52.58 -21.07
N LEU A 6 1.53 -51.43 -21.49
CA LEU A 6 2.48 -50.64 -20.71
C LEU A 6 1.68 -49.67 -19.83
N VAL A 7 1.53 -50.01 -18.56
CA VAL A 7 0.94 -49.14 -17.54
C VAL A 7 2.05 -48.22 -17.01
N GLY A 8 2.04 -46.95 -17.45
CA GLY A 8 2.90 -45.91 -16.89
C GLY A 8 2.25 -45.31 -15.64
N PHE A 9 2.86 -45.53 -14.48
CA PHE A 9 2.45 -44.95 -13.20
C PHE A 9 2.66 -43.42 -13.19
N ILE A 10 1.59 -42.67 -12.96
CA ILE A 10 1.66 -41.25 -12.59
C ILE A 10 1.98 -41.20 -11.10
N PHE A 11 3.17 -40.70 -10.73
CA PHE A 11 3.49 -40.36 -9.35
C PHE A 11 2.79 -39.05 -8.99
N PHE A 12 1.73 -39.13 -8.19
CA PHE A 12 1.25 -37.98 -7.44
C PHE A 12 2.16 -37.80 -6.22
N VAL A 13 2.96 -36.75 -6.21
CA VAL A 13 3.63 -36.29 -4.98
C VAL A 13 2.56 -35.59 -4.15
N SER A 14 1.92 -36.35 -3.26
CA SER A 14 1.11 -35.79 -2.19
C SER A 14 2.06 -35.22 -1.13
N ILE A 15 2.20 -33.90 -1.08
CA ILE A 15 2.86 -33.23 0.04
C ILE A 15 1.87 -33.29 1.21
N ALA A 16 2.13 -34.21 2.14
CA ALA A 16 1.51 -34.18 3.46
C ALA A 16 2.17 -33.07 4.28
N PHE A 17 1.45 -31.99 4.54
CA PHE A 17 1.80 -31.05 5.60
C PHE A 17 1.60 -31.77 6.93
N SER A 18 2.65 -31.90 7.74
CA SER A 18 2.50 -32.39 9.11
C SER A 18 1.78 -31.33 9.93
N ASP A 19 0.63 -31.69 10.49
CA ASP A 19 -0.08 -30.90 11.48
C ASP A 19 0.82 -30.69 12.71
N ALA A 20 1.14 -29.42 12.97
CA ALA A 20 1.50 -28.94 14.29
C ALA A 20 0.51 -27.84 14.64
N ASP A 21 -0.54 -28.24 15.35
CA ASP A 21 -1.56 -27.38 15.93
C ASP A 21 -0.93 -26.27 16.79
N THR A 22 -1.05 -25.03 16.32
CA THR A 22 -1.29 -23.87 17.18
C THR A 22 -2.43 -23.07 16.57
N LEU A 23 -3.65 -23.50 16.90
CA LEU A 23 -4.88 -22.76 16.60
C LEU A 23 -4.87 -21.42 17.33
N VAL A 24 -4.55 -20.35 16.61
CA VAL A 24 -5.17 -19.03 16.82
C VAL A 24 -5.77 -18.62 15.48
N THR A 25 -7.03 -18.98 15.28
CA THR A 25 -7.90 -18.50 14.22
C THR A 25 -8.14 -17.00 14.41
N ASN A 26 -7.22 -16.18 13.89
CA ASN A 26 -7.51 -14.79 13.56
C ASN A 26 -7.60 -14.66 12.04
N SER A 27 -8.67 -15.23 11.47
CA SER A 27 -9.18 -14.83 10.16
C SER A 27 -9.77 -13.42 10.28
N ASN A 28 -8.91 -12.42 10.45
CA ASN A 28 -9.28 -11.03 10.23
C ASN A 28 -9.30 -10.82 8.72
N VAL A 29 -10.43 -11.21 8.10
CA VAL A 29 -10.91 -10.47 6.93
C VAL A 29 -10.89 -9.01 7.35
N LEU A 30 -9.99 -8.23 6.77
CA LEU A 30 -9.87 -6.80 7.03
C LEU A 30 -11.19 -6.13 6.66
N ARG A 31 -12.09 -6.03 7.65
CA ARG A 31 -13.15 -5.04 7.62
C ARG A 31 -12.45 -3.69 7.53
N PRO A 32 -12.81 -2.81 6.59
CA PRO A 32 -12.33 -1.44 6.62
C PRO A 32 -12.77 -0.86 7.95
N ASN A 33 -11.82 -0.52 8.83
CA ASN A 33 -12.11 0.35 9.94
C ASN A 33 -12.65 1.64 9.34
N THR A 34 -13.93 1.93 9.54
CA THR A 34 -14.59 3.18 9.12
C THR A 34 -14.09 4.30 10.04
N VAL A 35 -12.83 4.70 9.86
CA VAL A 35 -12.28 5.93 10.44
C VAL A 35 -12.68 7.06 9.53
N SER A 36 -13.47 7.99 10.06
CA SER A 36 -13.98 9.16 9.34
C SER A 36 -12.82 10.03 8.84
N TRP A 37 -12.73 10.23 7.53
CA TRP A 37 -11.70 11.06 6.88
C TRP A 37 -11.67 12.49 7.44
N THR A 38 -12.81 13.00 7.88
CA THR A 38 -12.99 14.35 8.45
C THR A 38 -12.28 14.54 9.79
N LYS A 39 -12.16 13.48 10.61
CA LYS A 39 -11.48 13.56 11.92
C LYS A 39 -9.97 13.73 11.78
N SER A 40 -9.37 13.08 10.78
CA SER A 40 -7.93 13.21 10.48
C SER A 40 -7.48 14.63 10.09
N GLN A 41 -8.44 15.52 9.75
CA GLN A 41 -8.18 16.92 9.42
C GLN A 41 -8.44 17.88 10.60
N ALA A 42 -9.26 17.47 11.58
CA ALA A 42 -9.72 18.32 12.68
C ALA A 42 -8.80 18.32 13.93
N GLU A 43 -7.93 17.31 14.11
CA GLU A 43 -7.10 17.18 15.31
C GLU A 43 -5.87 18.13 15.39
N SER A 44 -5.90 19.28 14.70
CA SER A 44 -4.80 20.28 14.76
C SER A 44 -5.19 21.67 15.26
N GLU A 45 -6.40 21.88 15.78
CA GLU A 45 -6.81 23.15 16.39
C GLU A 45 -7.08 23.07 17.91
N THR A 46 -6.14 22.57 18.71
CA THR A 46 -6.08 22.89 20.16
C THR A 46 -4.66 22.89 20.71
N GLY A 47 -3.77 23.66 20.07
CA GLY A 47 -2.47 24.04 20.63
C GLY A 47 -2.53 25.40 21.32
N VAL A 48 -3.48 25.66 22.22
CA VAL A 48 -3.50 26.92 22.99
C VAL A 48 -2.47 26.81 24.11
N SER A 49 -1.36 27.52 23.95
CA SER A 49 -0.37 27.76 25.00
C SER A 49 -1.04 28.43 26.20
N ASN A 50 -0.84 27.84 27.38
CA ASN A 50 -1.23 28.42 28.66
C ASN A 50 -0.53 29.76 28.89
N ILE A 51 -1.25 30.86 28.72
CA ILE A 51 -0.86 32.15 29.30
C ILE A 51 -1.83 32.47 30.43
N ARG A 52 -1.35 32.26 31.65
CA ARG A 52 -1.94 32.78 32.89
C ARG A 52 -1.97 34.30 32.81
N PHE A 53 -3.15 34.91 32.84
CA PHE A 53 -3.33 36.27 33.31
C PHE A 53 -4.50 36.34 34.31
N LEU A 54 -4.24 37.06 35.40
CA LEU A 54 -5.05 37.15 36.61
C LEU A 54 -6.41 37.81 36.34
N ARG A 55 -7.48 37.25 36.91
CA ARG A 55 -8.82 37.82 36.92
C ARG A 55 -9.00 38.65 38.19
N THR A 56 -8.99 39.98 38.07
CA THR A 56 -9.57 40.85 39.11
C THR A 56 -11.07 41.02 38.85
N ARG A 57 -11.82 40.94 39.95
CA ARG A 57 -13.27 41.05 40.04
C ARG A 57 -13.64 42.49 40.41
N SER A 58 -14.63 43.07 39.76
CA SER A 58 -15.46 44.13 40.36
C SER A 58 -16.86 44.14 39.76
N ILE A 59 -17.81 44.47 40.63
CA ILE A 59 -19.27 44.38 40.56
C ILE A 59 -19.87 45.74 40.15
N ALA A 60 -21.03 45.73 39.48
CA ALA A 60 -22.20 46.64 39.64
C ALA A 60 -23.10 46.48 38.39
N GLU A 61 -24.30 45.89 38.50
CA GLU A 61 -25.60 46.57 38.72
C GLU A 61 -25.99 47.58 37.62
N ASN A 62 -27.04 47.30 36.81
CA ASN A 62 -28.35 47.95 36.95
C ASN A 62 -29.36 47.55 35.82
N GLU A 63 -30.58 47.21 36.26
CA GLU A 63 -31.95 47.40 35.71
C GLU A 63 -32.40 47.15 34.26
N GLU A 64 -33.67 46.73 34.20
CA GLU A 64 -34.54 46.30 33.11
C GLU A 64 -34.82 47.32 32.00
N ARG A 65 -34.97 46.85 30.74
CA ARG A 65 -35.94 47.43 29.80
C ARG A 65 -36.37 46.43 28.72
N ALA A 66 -37.68 46.32 28.54
CA ALA A 66 -38.41 45.48 27.60
C ALA A 66 -38.09 45.74 26.10
N GLY A 67 -38.37 44.76 25.23
CA GLY A 67 -38.60 45.02 23.80
C GLY A 67 -38.39 43.83 22.88
N LEU A 68 -39.44 43.47 22.13
CA LEU A 68 -39.53 42.40 21.14
C LEU A 68 -38.65 42.58 19.88
N SER A 69 -38.54 41.47 19.15
CA SER A 69 -38.27 41.31 17.71
C SER A 69 -36.81 41.14 17.26
N VAL A 70 -36.53 39.94 16.74
CA VAL A 70 -35.44 39.66 15.78
C VAL A 70 -36.06 39.81 14.38
N PRO A 71 -35.36 40.41 13.38
CA PRO A 71 -34.66 39.58 12.40
C PRO A 71 -33.37 40.22 11.82
N ILE A 72 -32.27 39.44 11.72
CA ILE A 72 -31.69 38.91 10.46
C ILE A 72 -30.89 39.93 9.62
N VAL A 73 -29.60 39.61 9.44
CA VAL A 73 -28.72 39.94 8.30
C VAL A 73 -28.29 41.41 8.14
N GLU A 74 -27.33 41.84 8.95
CA GLU A 74 -26.39 42.91 8.56
C GLU A 74 -25.00 42.65 9.13
N LYS A 75 -24.26 41.69 8.54
CA LYS A 75 -22.79 41.60 8.65
C LYS A 75 -22.14 40.63 7.65
N VAL A 76 -22.72 40.51 6.44
CA VAL A 76 -22.11 39.72 5.36
C VAL A 76 -22.01 40.59 4.11
N LYS A 77 -21.15 41.61 4.18
CA LYS A 77 -20.82 42.40 3.00
C LYS A 77 -19.42 42.97 3.11
N THR A 78 -18.43 42.11 2.90
CA THR A 78 -17.17 42.39 2.22
C THR A 78 -16.38 41.09 2.12
N VAL A 79 -15.84 40.82 0.93
CA VAL A 79 -15.04 39.64 0.53
C VAL A 79 -15.83 38.46 -0.04
N LEU A 80 -16.62 38.72 -1.09
CA LEU A 80 -17.02 37.72 -2.09
C LEU A 80 -16.13 37.90 -3.33
N SER A 81 -15.04 37.15 -3.38
CA SER A 81 -14.20 36.99 -4.58
C SER A 81 -13.59 35.58 -4.63
N SER A 82 -14.44 34.56 -4.51
CA SER A 82 -14.40 33.30 -5.27
C SER A 82 -15.68 32.53 -4.94
N SER A 83 -16.49 32.20 -5.94
CA SER A 83 -17.73 31.45 -5.73
C SER A 83 -17.42 29.97 -5.43
N LYS A 84 -17.50 29.54 -4.17
CA LYS A 84 -17.62 28.13 -3.75
C LYS A 84 -18.43 28.04 -2.46
N VAL A 85 -19.72 27.77 -2.55
CA VAL A 85 -20.51 27.31 -1.40
C VAL A 85 -19.93 25.97 -0.93
N PRO A 86 -19.59 25.78 0.36
CA PRO A 86 -19.21 24.48 0.89
C PRO A 86 -20.30 23.46 0.58
N VAL A 87 -19.93 22.26 0.11
CA VAL A 87 -20.92 21.21 -0.15
C VAL A 87 -21.60 20.86 1.17
N THR A 88 -22.94 20.82 1.20
CA THR A 88 -23.66 20.51 2.43
C THR A 88 -23.85 19.00 2.59
N PRO A 89 -24.00 18.48 3.83
CA PRO A 89 -24.31 17.06 4.05
C PRO A 89 -25.55 16.58 3.29
N GLU A 90 -26.58 17.42 3.18
CA GLU A 90 -27.83 17.10 2.47
C GLU A 90 -27.58 16.93 0.96
N GLN A 91 -26.67 17.73 0.38
CA GLN A 91 -26.28 17.61 -1.02
C GLN A 91 -25.54 16.30 -1.28
N LEU A 92 -24.64 15.89 -0.38
CA LEU A 92 -23.92 14.61 -0.49
C LEU A 92 -24.88 13.43 -0.38
N GLN A 93 -25.79 13.46 0.61
CA GLN A 93 -26.82 12.43 0.74
C GLN A 93 -27.71 12.35 -0.50
N LYS A 94 -28.10 13.51 -1.07
CA LYS A 94 -28.86 13.53 -2.32
C LYS A 94 -28.08 12.90 -3.48
N TRP A 95 -26.77 13.12 -3.60
CA TRP A 95 -25.96 12.47 -4.63
C TRP A 95 -25.79 10.97 -4.39
N LEU A 96 -25.63 10.56 -3.13
CA LEU A 96 -25.50 9.16 -2.73
C LEU A 96 -26.79 8.38 -2.98
N ASN A 97 -27.95 8.97 -2.68
CA ASN A 97 -29.27 8.38 -2.96
C ASN A 97 -29.50 8.17 -4.45
N ASN A 98 -28.98 9.09 -5.28
CA ASN A 98 -29.07 9.03 -6.73
C ASN A 98 -27.92 8.23 -7.39
N ASP A 99 -27.12 7.50 -6.61
CA ASP A 99 -25.98 6.68 -7.09
C ASP A 99 -25.02 7.43 -8.03
N LYS A 100 -24.79 8.71 -7.75
CA LYS A 100 -23.86 9.50 -8.56
C LYS A 100 -22.44 8.95 -8.37
N SER A 101 -21.73 8.71 -9.47
CA SER A 101 -20.37 8.15 -9.40
C SER A 101 -19.39 9.04 -8.64
N ALA A 102 -18.40 8.41 -7.99
CA ALA A 102 -17.32 9.12 -7.31
C ALA A 102 -16.57 10.06 -8.26
N ASP A 103 -16.33 9.66 -9.52
CA ASP A 103 -15.72 10.50 -10.56
C ASP A 103 -16.54 11.77 -10.87
N ALA A 104 -17.87 11.64 -10.96
CA ALA A 104 -18.75 12.77 -11.23
C ALA A 104 -18.77 13.76 -10.05
N VAL A 105 -18.77 13.26 -8.82
CA VAL A 105 -18.69 14.11 -7.62
C VAL A 105 -17.31 14.76 -7.51
N PHE A 106 -16.22 14.03 -7.78
CA PHE A 106 -14.85 14.57 -7.80
C PHE A 106 -14.73 15.75 -8.77
N THR A 107 -15.31 15.60 -9.97
CA THR A 107 -15.35 16.65 -10.99
C THR A 107 -16.20 17.84 -10.55
N ARG A 108 -17.38 17.58 -9.98
CA ARG A 108 -18.33 18.62 -9.53
C ARG A 108 -17.81 19.43 -8.34
N LEU A 109 -16.95 18.85 -7.51
CA LEU A 109 -16.23 19.53 -6.44
C LEU A 109 -14.94 20.23 -6.95
N HIS A 110 -14.68 20.21 -8.26
CA HIS A 110 -13.49 20.78 -8.89
C HIS A 110 -12.17 20.24 -8.32
N LEU A 111 -12.17 19.01 -7.79
CA LEU A 111 -10.99 18.41 -7.16
C LEU A 111 -9.91 18.02 -8.17
N HIS A 112 -10.31 17.72 -9.41
CA HIS A 112 -9.39 17.48 -10.54
C HIS A 112 -8.49 18.68 -10.85
N GLN A 113 -8.90 19.91 -10.48
CA GLN A 113 -8.14 21.14 -10.71
C GLN A 113 -7.19 21.47 -9.55
N ALA A 114 -7.30 20.76 -8.43
CA ALA A 114 -6.51 21.06 -7.23
C ALA A 114 -5.03 20.70 -7.40
N GLY A 115 -4.72 19.75 -8.28
CA GLY A 115 -3.35 19.28 -8.53
C GLY A 115 -2.63 18.94 -7.23
N LYS A 116 -1.43 19.49 -7.03
CA LYS A 116 -0.60 19.27 -5.83
C LYS A 116 -1.27 19.71 -4.51
N ARG A 117 -2.29 20.58 -4.55
CA ARG A 117 -3.00 21.08 -3.36
C ARG A 117 -4.22 20.23 -2.98
N LEU A 118 -4.45 19.10 -3.66
CA LEU A 118 -5.59 18.22 -3.42
C LEU A 118 -5.73 17.81 -1.95
N PHE A 119 -4.65 17.36 -1.34
CA PHE A 119 -4.64 16.87 0.05
C PHE A 119 -4.92 17.95 1.10
N SER A 120 -4.69 19.22 0.76
CA SER A 120 -4.99 20.36 1.64
C SER A 120 -6.38 20.94 1.39
N ASN A 121 -7.10 20.46 0.37
CA ASN A 121 -8.45 20.93 0.08
C ASN A 121 -9.44 20.22 1.04
N PRO A 122 -10.19 20.95 1.90
CA PRO A 122 -11.13 20.33 2.82
C PRO A 122 -12.25 19.54 2.12
N GLN A 123 -12.61 19.91 0.88
CA GLN A 123 -13.59 19.16 0.09
C GLN A 123 -13.08 17.78 -0.34
N PHE A 124 -11.75 17.54 -0.30
CA PHE A 124 -11.18 16.24 -0.62
C PHE A 124 -11.52 15.20 0.44
N ALA A 125 -11.38 15.52 1.73
CA ALA A 125 -11.77 14.61 2.81
C ALA A 125 -13.28 14.31 2.78
N THR A 126 -14.10 15.32 2.47
CA THR A 126 -15.54 15.14 2.24
C THR A 126 -15.84 14.20 1.07
N TRP A 127 -15.10 14.32 -0.02
CA TRP A 127 -15.26 13.44 -1.17
C TRP A 127 -14.78 12.01 -0.91
N LEU A 128 -13.69 11.82 -0.15
CA LEU A 128 -13.24 10.49 0.26
C LEU A 128 -14.32 9.78 1.09
N GLN A 129 -14.94 10.49 2.04
CA GLN A 129 -16.07 9.95 2.80
C GLN A 129 -17.24 9.58 1.89
N TYR A 130 -17.60 10.44 0.93
CA TYR A 130 -18.63 10.14 -0.04
C TYR A 130 -18.33 8.87 -0.86
N ALA A 131 -17.09 8.68 -1.28
CA ALA A 131 -16.67 7.51 -2.06
C ALA A 131 -16.72 6.21 -1.21
N ASP A 132 -16.36 6.28 0.07
CA ASP A 132 -16.50 5.17 1.01
C ASP A 132 -17.98 4.82 1.23
N ASP A 133 -18.84 5.82 1.46
CA ASP A 133 -20.27 5.63 1.66
C ASP A 133 -20.93 5.02 0.40
N LEU A 134 -20.50 5.46 -0.80
CA LEU A 134 -20.95 4.90 -2.07
C LEU A 134 -20.50 3.45 -2.25
N SER A 135 -19.27 3.13 -1.87
CA SER A 135 -18.74 1.76 -1.91
C SER A 135 -19.47 0.84 -0.94
N ALA A 136 -19.76 1.32 0.28
CA ALA A 136 -20.53 0.58 1.28
C ALA A 136 -21.97 0.31 0.82
N LYS A 137 -22.58 1.22 0.05
CA LYS A 137 -23.90 1.01 -0.58
C LYS A 137 -23.87 -0.05 -1.69
N HIS A 138 -22.71 -0.24 -2.34
CA HIS A 138 -22.52 -1.21 -3.44
C HIS A 138 -21.30 -2.12 -3.22
N PRO A 139 -21.32 -3.04 -2.24
CA PRO A 139 -20.15 -3.84 -1.87
C PRO A 139 -19.60 -4.71 -2.99
N THR A 140 -20.44 -5.08 -3.96
CA THR A 140 -20.05 -5.92 -5.10
C THR A 140 -19.28 -5.16 -6.19
N LYS A 141 -19.26 -3.81 -6.14
CA LYS A 141 -18.63 -2.98 -7.16
C LYS A 141 -17.26 -2.46 -6.76
N ASP A 142 -16.85 -2.59 -5.49
CA ASP A 142 -15.56 -2.16 -4.92
C ASP A 142 -14.95 -1.01 -5.74
N ILE A 143 -15.60 0.17 -5.69
CA ILE A 143 -15.08 1.39 -6.33
C ILE A 143 -14.48 2.29 -5.24
N PRO A 144 -13.36 1.89 -4.61
CA PRO A 144 -12.75 2.71 -3.59
C PRO A 144 -12.32 4.04 -4.21
N ALA A 145 -12.26 5.09 -3.39
CA ALA A 145 -11.84 6.42 -3.80
C ALA A 145 -10.54 6.39 -4.62
N ILE A 146 -9.62 5.50 -4.25
CA ILE A 146 -8.36 5.29 -4.95
C ILE A 146 -8.51 4.92 -6.42
N GLY A 147 -9.52 4.13 -6.81
CA GLY A 147 -9.77 3.79 -8.21
C GLY A 147 -10.16 5.02 -9.04
N THR A 148 -10.90 5.96 -8.45
CA THR A 148 -11.17 7.26 -9.08
C THR A 148 -9.89 8.07 -9.22
N LEU A 149 -9.07 8.13 -8.16
CA LEU A 149 -7.80 8.86 -8.21
C LEU A 149 -6.83 8.31 -9.25
N SER A 150 -6.73 6.99 -9.40
CA SER A 150 -5.89 6.34 -10.43
C SER A 150 -6.37 6.58 -11.86
N ARG A 151 -7.64 6.95 -12.07
CA ARG A 151 -8.15 7.41 -13.38
C ARG A 151 -7.85 8.88 -13.64
N GLN A 152 -7.88 9.70 -12.59
CA GLN A 152 -7.65 11.16 -12.69
C GLN A 152 -6.17 11.52 -12.73
N TYR A 153 -5.32 10.71 -12.10
CA TYR A 153 -3.88 10.87 -12.03
C TYR A 153 -3.22 9.56 -12.44
N ASP A 154 -2.17 9.62 -13.27
CA ASP A 154 -1.33 8.45 -13.50
C ASP A 154 -0.69 7.98 -12.17
N ASP A 155 -0.44 6.67 -12.05
CA ASP A 155 0.05 6.05 -10.81
C ASP A 155 1.32 6.73 -10.26
N LYS A 156 2.23 7.15 -11.14
CA LYS A 156 3.48 7.81 -10.74
C LYS A 156 3.23 9.19 -10.17
N THR A 157 2.30 9.95 -10.75
CA THR A 157 1.88 11.25 -10.22
C THR A 157 1.15 11.08 -8.89
N LEU A 158 0.18 10.16 -8.81
CA LEU A 158 -0.59 9.92 -7.59
C LEU A 158 0.31 9.45 -6.43
N TYR A 159 1.18 8.47 -6.67
CA TYR A 159 2.13 7.99 -5.65
C TYR A 159 3.04 9.11 -5.13
N LYS A 160 3.54 9.98 -6.02
CA LYS A 160 4.34 11.15 -5.60
C LYS A 160 3.53 12.14 -4.76
N MET A 161 2.29 12.42 -5.15
CA MET A 161 1.41 13.32 -4.38
C MET A 161 1.15 12.77 -2.98
N ILE A 162 0.84 11.47 -2.87
CA ILE A 162 0.67 10.78 -1.59
C ILE A 162 1.96 10.85 -0.77
N LYS A 163 3.12 10.55 -1.37
CA LYS A 163 4.42 10.57 -0.66
C LYS A 163 4.76 11.96 -0.12
N VAL A 164 4.45 13.03 -0.87
CA VAL A 164 4.62 14.41 -0.38
C VAL A 164 3.64 14.72 0.75
N ALA A 165 2.37 14.33 0.61
CA ALA A 165 1.36 14.55 1.64
C ALA A 165 1.68 13.81 2.95
N LYS A 166 2.34 12.66 2.89
CA LYS A 166 2.82 11.95 4.10
C LYS A 166 3.88 12.71 4.91
N MET A 167 4.57 13.68 4.30
CA MET A 167 5.62 14.46 4.98
C MET A 167 5.05 15.62 5.80
N ALA A 168 3.84 16.09 5.48
CA ALA A 168 3.21 17.17 6.23
C ALA A 168 2.35 16.60 7.38
N PRO A 169 2.54 17.03 8.64
CA PRO A 169 1.79 16.49 9.78
C PRO A 169 0.27 16.50 9.60
N THR A 170 -0.28 17.59 9.04
CA THR A 170 -1.72 17.79 8.85
C THR A 170 -2.35 16.85 7.81
N THR A 171 -1.56 16.25 6.93
CA THR A 171 -2.06 15.34 5.87
C THR A 171 -1.48 13.93 6.00
N LYS A 172 -0.64 13.68 7.00
CA LYS A 172 0.12 12.43 7.14
C LYS A 172 -0.78 11.23 7.32
N GLU A 173 -1.77 11.32 8.20
CA GLU A 173 -2.68 10.20 8.50
C GLU A 173 -3.50 9.83 7.25
N LEU A 174 -4.18 10.82 6.66
CA LEU A 174 -4.97 10.65 5.44
C LEU A 174 -4.14 10.08 4.29
N ALA A 175 -2.94 10.62 4.05
CA ALA A 175 -2.05 10.13 3.00
C ALA A 175 -1.51 8.72 3.28
N THR A 176 -1.31 8.36 4.55
CA THR A 176 -0.89 6.99 4.92
C THR A 176 -2.00 5.99 4.63
N LYS A 177 -3.25 6.30 4.99
CA LYS A 177 -4.42 5.46 4.66
C LYS A 177 -4.57 5.31 3.14
N LEU A 178 -4.46 6.42 2.40
CA LEU A 178 -4.57 6.40 0.94
C LEU A 178 -3.44 5.63 0.25
N GLN A 179 -2.22 5.63 0.80
CA GLN A 179 -1.13 4.79 0.28
C GLN A 179 -1.43 3.30 0.47
N ALA A 180 -2.00 2.91 1.61
CA ALA A 180 -2.41 1.52 1.84
C ALA A 180 -3.50 1.09 0.86
N GLU A 181 -4.50 1.94 0.64
CA GLU A 181 -5.54 1.71 -0.39
C GLU A 181 -4.96 1.63 -1.81
N GLN A 182 -3.93 2.43 -2.12
CA GLN A 182 -3.21 2.35 -3.40
C GLN A 182 -2.56 1.00 -3.62
N LEU A 183 -1.89 0.44 -2.60
CA LEU A 183 -1.29 -0.89 -2.70
C LEU A 183 -2.34 -1.98 -2.89
N GLN A 184 -3.43 -1.93 -2.12
CA GLN A 184 -4.52 -2.91 -2.26
C GLN A 184 -5.20 -2.83 -3.63
N HIS A 185 -5.39 -1.61 -4.16
CA HIS A 185 -5.91 -1.42 -5.50
C HIS A 185 -4.96 -1.99 -6.58
N TRP A 186 -3.65 -1.79 -6.44
CA TRP A 186 -2.66 -2.38 -7.33
C TRP A 186 -2.64 -3.92 -7.26
N VAL A 187 -2.80 -4.51 -6.06
CA VAL A 187 -2.96 -5.98 -5.92
C VAL A 187 -4.22 -6.45 -6.66
N SER A 188 -5.37 -5.81 -6.43
CA SER A 188 -6.65 -6.20 -7.04
C SER A 188 -6.65 -6.03 -8.57
N THR A 189 -5.97 -5.01 -9.08
CA THR A 189 -5.82 -4.76 -10.53
C THR A 189 -4.61 -5.46 -11.14
N ARG A 190 -3.91 -6.28 -10.33
CA ARG A 190 -2.76 -7.09 -10.70
C ARG A 190 -1.65 -6.28 -11.36
N LYS A 191 -1.34 -5.12 -10.78
CA LYS A 191 -0.29 -4.24 -11.28
C LYS A 191 1.06 -4.96 -11.21
N SER A 192 1.87 -4.78 -12.26
CA SER A 192 3.19 -5.42 -12.36
C SER A 192 4.07 -5.11 -11.15
N ALA A 193 4.64 -6.15 -10.53
CA ALA A 193 5.62 -5.99 -9.46
C ALA A 193 6.84 -5.16 -9.91
N ASP A 194 7.27 -5.28 -11.17
CA ASP A 194 8.35 -4.46 -11.76
C ASP A 194 7.99 -2.97 -11.82
N ASP A 195 6.72 -2.65 -12.11
CA ASP A 195 6.24 -1.27 -12.12
C ASP A 195 6.21 -0.68 -10.72
N VAL A 196 5.70 -1.42 -9.74
CA VAL A 196 5.67 -0.99 -8.33
C VAL A 196 7.10 -0.83 -7.79
N PHE A 197 8.02 -1.73 -8.16
CA PHE A 197 9.44 -1.64 -7.81
C PHE A 197 10.06 -0.30 -8.26
N ARG A 198 9.80 0.10 -9.51
CA ARG A 198 10.26 1.39 -10.07
C ARG A 198 9.54 2.59 -9.47
N LEU A 199 8.25 2.49 -9.15
CA LEU A 199 7.51 3.55 -8.47
C LEU A 199 8.16 3.88 -7.12
N PHE A 200 8.63 2.87 -6.41
CA PHE A 200 9.37 2.99 -5.16
C PHE A 200 10.83 3.41 -5.34
N LYS A 201 11.29 3.59 -6.59
CA LYS A 201 12.67 3.93 -6.98
C LYS A 201 13.70 2.91 -6.50
N LEU A 202 13.30 1.64 -6.37
CA LEU A 202 14.18 0.57 -5.91
C LEU A 202 15.22 0.18 -6.97
N ASP A 203 14.94 0.47 -8.24
CA ASP A 203 15.89 0.40 -9.36
C ASP A 203 17.13 1.30 -9.17
N LYS A 204 17.07 2.23 -8.20
CA LYS A 204 18.14 3.18 -7.88
C LYS A 204 18.69 3.02 -6.46
N ALA A 205 18.22 2.02 -5.71
CA ALA A 205 18.61 1.82 -4.31
C ALA A 205 20.05 1.31 -4.14
N GLY A 206 20.65 0.75 -5.20
CA GLY A 206 22.00 0.19 -5.16
C GLY A 206 22.11 -1.03 -4.24
N ARG A 207 23.32 -1.31 -3.75
CA ARG A 207 23.63 -2.55 -3.02
C ARG A 207 22.99 -2.63 -1.62
N THR A 208 22.52 -1.51 -1.05
CA THR A 208 21.90 -1.45 0.28
C THR A 208 20.37 -1.61 0.23
N ILE A 209 19.82 -2.13 -0.87
CA ILE A 209 18.37 -2.26 -1.06
C ILE A 209 17.67 -3.06 0.05
N PHE A 210 18.32 -4.08 0.61
CA PHE A 210 17.72 -4.92 1.66
C PHE A 210 17.43 -4.16 2.95
N SER A 211 18.12 -3.04 3.20
CA SER A 211 17.86 -2.14 4.33
C SER A 211 16.82 -1.06 4.01
N ASN A 212 16.32 -0.99 2.78
CA ASN A 212 15.36 0.02 2.35
C ASN A 212 13.94 -0.38 2.79
N PRO A 213 13.22 0.44 3.58
CA PRO A 213 11.85 0.12 4.00
C PRO A 213 10.86 0.02 2.82
N GLU A 214 11.11 0.71 1.71
CA GLU A 214 10.30 0.57 0.50
C GLU A 214 10.51 -0.82 -0.15
N PHE A 215 11.70 -1.43 0.01
CA PHE A 215 11.94 -2.80 -0.46
C PHE A 215 11.11 -3.81 0.34
N VAL A 216 11.06 -3.66 1.67
CA VAL A 216 10.20 -4.49 2.55
C VAL A 216 8.72 -4.32 2.19
N THR A 217 8.31 -3.09 1.84
CA THR A 217 6.94 -2.83 1.39
C THR A 217 6.67 -3.48 0.03
N TRP A 218 7.63 -3.46 -0.88
CA TRP A 218 7.52 -4.11 -2.19
C TRP A 218 7.49 -5.64 -2.08
N THR A 219 8.30 -6.25 -1.21
CA THR A 219 8.24 -7.71 -1.02
C THR A 219 6.89 -8.14 -0.46
N LYS A 220 6.33 -7.37 0.48
CA LYS A 220 4.97 -7.61 0.98
C LYS A 220 3.92 -7.43 -0.13
N TYR A 221 4.08 -6.45 -1.01
CA TYR A 221 3.19 -6.27 -2.14
C TYR A 221 3.18 -7.50 -3.07
N VAL A 222 4.34 -8.10 -3.34
CA VAL A 222 4.45 -9.33 -4.15
C VAL A 222 3.79 -10.51 -3.43
N ASP A 223 3.94 -10.61 -2.10
CA ASP A 223 3.22 -11.62 -1.29
C ASP A 223 1.71 -11.47 -1.40
N ASP A 224 1.20 -10.26 -1.20
CA ASP A 224 -0.23 -9.96 -1.27
C ASP A 224 -0.78 -10.22 -2.68
N LEU A 225 0.01 -9.91 -3.73
CA LEU A 225 -0.31 -10.20 -5.12
C LEU A 225 -0.44 -11.71 -5.36
N ASN A 226 0.51 -12.50 -4.88
CA ASN A 226 0.50 -13.96 -5.04
C ASN A 226 -0.59 -14.64 -4.23
N ALA A 227 -0.89 -14.12 -3.03
CA ALA A 227 -1.99 -14.60 -2.21
C ALA A 227 -3.34 -14.33 -2.86
N LYS A 228 -3.48 -13.21 -3.58
CA LYS A 228 -4.72 -12.83 -4.27
C LYS A 228 -4.90 -13.55 -5.61
N HIS A 229 -3.81 -13.84 -6.31
CA HIS A 229 -3.78 -14.45 -7.65
C HIS A 229 -2.88 -15.71 -7.69
N PRO A 230 -3.23 -16.77 -6.94
CA PRO A 230 -2.40 -17.97 -6.80
C PRO A 230 -2.25 -18.77 -8.10
N GLU A 231 -3.14 -18.58 -9.07
CA GLU A 231 -3.13 -19.24 -10.38
C GLU A 231 -1.95 -18.82 -11.26
N GLU A 232 -1.43 -17.62 -11.04
CA GLU A 232 -0.32 -17.06 -11.82
C GLU A 232 0.62 -16.26 -10.90
N PRO A 233 1.42 -16.96 -10.09
CA PRO A 233 2.30 -16.34 -9.09
C PRO A 233 3.41 -15.53 -9.75
N THR A 234 3.76 -14.42 -9.10
CA THR A 234 4.84 -13.50 -9.46
C THR A 234 6.08 -13.78 -8.63
N SER A 235 7.23 -13.93 -9.28
CA SER A 235 8.53 -14.05 -8.61
C SER A 235 9.22 -12.69 -8.50
N MET A 236 9.91 -12.45 -7.38
CA MET A 236 10.77 -11.27 -7.19
C MET A 236 12.04 -11.32 -8.04
N VAL A 237 12.56 -12.52 -8.31
CA VAL A 237 13.89 -12.75 -8.89
C VAL A 237 14.10 -12.05 -10.23
N PRO A 238 13.22 -12.18 -11.24
CA PRO A 238 13.44 -11.52 -12.53
C PRO A 238 13.56 -10.00 -12.42
N THR A 239 12.81 -9.38 -11.50
CA THR A 239 12.89 -7.93 -11.25
C THR A 239 14.23 -7.55 -10.64
N LEU A 240 14.71 -8.33 -9.66
CA LEU A 240 16.00 -8.09 -9.02
C LEU A 240 17.16 -8.26 -10.01
N THR A 241 17.21 -9.37 -10.75
CA THR A 241 18.25 -9.61 -11.76
C THR A 241 18.27 -8.51 -12.82
N LYS A 242 17.09 -8.07 -13.28
CA LYS A 242 16.96 -7.01 -14.28
C LYS A 242 17.60 -5.68 -13.86
N TYR A 243 17.48 -5.27 -12.59
CA TYR A 243 17.98 -3.97 -12.12
C TYR A 243 19.32 -4.03 -11.39
N PHE A 244 19.79 -5.22 -10.99
CA PHE A 244 21.08 -5.41 -10.30
C PHE A 244 22.10 -6.22 -11.12
N ASN A 245 22.04 -6.09 -12.45
CA ASN A 245 22.93 -6.66 -13.45
C ASN A 245 22.71 -8.15 -13.75
N ASP A 246 23.06 -9.03 -12.81
CA ASP A 246 23.08 -10.48 -13.01
C ASP A 246 22.78 -11.25 -11.71
N ASP A 247 22.54 -12.55 -11.88
CA ASP A 247 22.22 -13.45 -10.77
C ASP A 247 23.34 -13.50 -9.72
N ASP A 248 24.61 -13.52 -10.16
CA ASP A 248 25.78 -13.55 -9.26
C ASP A 248 25.83 -12.32 -8.33
N THR A 249 25.54 -11.14 -8.89
CA THR A 249 25.50 -9.88 -8.14
C THR A 249 24.36 -9.90 -7.12
N VAL A 250 23.16 -10.35 -7.51
CA VAL A 250 22.03 -10.46 -6.59
C VAL A 250 22.34 -11.45 -5.47
N PHE A 251 22.96 -12.60 -5.77
CA PHE A 251 23.41 -13.56 -4.76
C PHE A 251 24.39 -12.93 -3.76
N LYS A 252 25.42 -12.19 -4.21
CA LYS A 252 26.35 -11.49 -3.30
C LYS A 252 25.64 -10.50 -2.38
N MET A 253 24.65 -9.79 -2.91
CA MET A 253 23.86 -8.86 -2.13
C MET A 253 23.02 -9.59 -1.06
N ILE A 254 22.40 -10.72 -1.40
CA ILE A 254 21.67 -11.59 -0.47
C ILE A 254 22.62 -12.12 0.62
N GLU A 255 23.79 -12.65 0.25
CA GLU A 255 24.79 -13.17 1.20
C GLU A 255 25.22 -12.10 2.20
N THR A 256 25.54 -10.90 1.70
CA THR A 256 25.91 -9.76 2.54
C THR A 256 24.77 -9.39 3.48
N ALA A 257 23.54 -9.33 2.97
CA ALA A 257 22.36 -8.97 3.76
C ALA A 257 21.97 -10.06 4.79
N LYS A 258 22.29 -11.34 4.54
CA LYS A 258 22.13 -12.43 5.51
C LYS A 258 23.11 -12.34 6.69
N GLY A 259 24.26 -11.68 6.50
CA GLY A 259 25.25 -11.44 7.54
C GLY A 259 24.90 -10.30 8.51
N VAL A 260 23.86 -9.52 8.22
CA VAL A 260 23.40 -8.39 9.04
C VAL A 260 22.03 -8.72 9.63
N GLU A 261 21.93 -8.68 10.96
CA GLU A 261 20.74 -9.15 11.70
C GLU A 261 19.45 -8.44 11.23
N GLU A 262 19.51 -7.13 10.98
CA GLU A 262 18.37 -6.33 10.55
C GLU A 262 17.83 -6.75 9.17
N THR A 263 18.70 -7.23 8.27
CA THR A 263 18.32 -7.59 6.89
C THR A 263 18.25 -9.09 6.65
N LYS A 264 18.65 -9.91 7.64
CA LYS A 264 18.76 -11.36 7.51
C LYS A 264 17.46 -12.03 7.11
N ASN A 265 16.36 -11.62 7.73
CA ASN A 265 15.04 -12.20 7.46
C ASN A 265 14.58 -11.94 6.02
N ILE A 266 14.70 -10.69 5.56
CA ILE A 266 14.27 -10.32 4.21
C ILE A 266 15.18 -10.94 3.13
N ALA A 267 16.49 -11.02 3.39
CA ALA A 267 17.43 -11.66 2.49
C ALA A 267 17.19 -13.17 2.39
N THR A 268 16.92 -13.84 3.51
CA THR A 268 16.58 -15.28 3.54
C THR A 268 15.29 -15.58 2.80
N LYS A 269 14.29 -14.68 2.89
CA LYS A 269 13.05 -14.79 2.10
C LYS A 269 13.33 -14.74 0.60
N VAL A 270 14.10 -13.75 0.15
CA VAL A 270 14.46 -13.60 -1.28
C VAL A 270 15.26 -14.82 -1.78
N GLU A 271 16.21 -15.33 -0.99
CA GLU A 271 16.93 -16.58 -1.30
C GLU A 271 15.96 -17.76 -1.45
N THR A 272 14.99 -17.88 -0.54
CA THR A 272 14.01 -18.98 -0.57
C THR A 272 13.12 -18.91 -1.80
N GLU A 273 12.63 -17.73 -2.17
CA GLU A 273 11.86 -17.55 -3.40
C GLU A 273 12.67 -17.84 -4.66
N TRP A 274 13.97 -17.53 -4.62
CA TRP A 274 14.88 -17.91 -5.68
C TRP A 274 14.97 -19.42 -5.85
N LEU A 275 15.18 -20.16 -4.75
CA LEU A 275 15.22 -21.62 -4.77
C LEU A 275 13.90 -22.22 -5.26
N VAL A 276 12.76 -21.68 -4.81
CA VAL A 276 11.43 -22.10 -5.29
C VAL A 276 11.30 -21.88 -6.80
N SER A 277 11.81 -20.77 -7.34
CA SER A 277 11.77 -20.53 -8.79
C SER A 277 12.57 -21.56 -9.60
N TRP A 278 13.68 -22.07 -9.04
CA TRP A 278 14.45 -23.16 -9.64
C TRP A 278 13.69 -24.48 -9.63
N LEU A 279 13.01 -24.79 -8.52
CA LEU A 279 12.16 -25.98 -8.43
C LEU A 279 11.01 -25.92 -9.44
N GLN A 280 10.34 -24.78 -9.55
CA GLN A 280 9.23 -24.57 -10.49
C GLN A 280 9.67 -24.68 -11.95
N SER A 281 10.86 -24.18 -12.28
CA SER A 281 11.46 -24.30 -13.61
C SER A 281 12.14 -25.65 -13.86
N ARG A 282 12.09 -26.59 -12.90
CA ARG A 282 12.75 -27.90 -12.93
C ARG A 282 14.23 -27.79 -13.28
N LYS A 283 14.90 -26.80 -12.71
CA LYS A 283 16.33 -26.54 -12.95
C LYS A 283 17.15 -27.75 -12.48
N THR A 284 18.05 -28.25 -13.32
CA THR A 284 18.89 -29.39 -12.91
C THR A 284 19.88 -28.96 -11.82
N PRO A 285 20.26 -29.86 -10.90
CA PRO A 285 21.33 -29.61 -9.93
C PRO A 285 22.60 -29.01 -10.52
N PHE A 286 23.01 -29.50 -11.70
CA PHE A 286 24.20 -29.01 -12.40
C PHE A 286 24.02 -27.57 -12.91
N ASN A 287 22.85 -27.23 -13.44
CA ASN A 287 22.56 -25.86 -13.87
C ASN A 287 22.48 -24.91 -12.68
N ALA A 288 21.86 -25.33 -11.56
CA ALA A 288 21.86 -24.55 -10.32
C ALA A 288 23.29 -24.32 -9.78
N LEU A 289 24.16 -25.33 -9.85
CA LEU A 289 25.57 -25.21 -9.47
C LEU A 289 26.32 -24.20 -10.38
N ASN A 290 26.04 -24.21 -11.68
CA ASN A 290 26.59 -23.25 -12.64
C ASN A 290 26.14 -21.81 -12.35
N ASP A 291 24.85 -21.62 -12.05
CA ASP A 291 24.28 -20.29 -11.77
C ASP A 291 24.88 -19.69 -10.49
N LEU A 292 25.19 -20.53 -9.49
CA LEU A 292 25.93 -20.12 -8.28
C LEU A 292 27.43 -19.88 -8.50
N LYS A 293 27.92 -20.08 -9.74
CA LYS A 293 29.34 -20.01 -10.13
C LYS A 293 30.23 -21.03 -9.41
N LEU A 294 29.68 -22.19 -9.07
CA LEU A 294 30.35 -23.24 -8.30
C LEU A 294 30.93 -24.38 -9.15
N ALA A 295 30.51 -24.53 -10.40
CA ALA A 295 30.91 -25.69 -11.22
C ALA A 295 32.41 -25.74 -11.54
N ASN A 296 33.10 -24.60 -11.53
CA ASN A 296 34.53 -24.49 -11.85
C ASN A 296 35.42 -24.32 -10.61
N SER A 297 34.85 -24.28 -9.40
CA SER A 297 35.59 -24.03 -8.15
C SER A 297 36.04 -25.34 -7.49
N ALA A 298 36.86 -26.13 -8.17
CA ALA A 298 37.22 -27.50 -7.73
C ALA A 298 37.66 -27.59 -6.26
N ASN A 299 38.74 -26.89 -5.89
CA ASN A 299 39.34 -27.03 -4.56
C ASN A 299 38.71 -26.12 -3.50
N THR A 300 37.91 -25.13 -3.90
CA THR A 300 37.29 -24.13 -3.02
C THR A 300 35.77 -24.26 -2.96
N LEU A 301 35.20 -25.34 -3.54
CA LEU A 301 33.76 -25.57 -3.62
C LEU A 301 33.13 -25.58 -2.21
N LEU A 302 33.70 -26.38 -1.32
CA LEU A 302 33.22 -26.56 0.05
C LEU A 302 33.44 -25.32 0.93
N GLU A 303 34.36 -24.44 0.54
CA GLU A 303 34.65 -23.19 1.23
C GLU A 303 33.67 -22.07 0.84
N SER A 304 32.95 -22.24 -0.27
CA SER A 304 32.02 -21.23 -0.75
C SER A 304 30.75 -21.20 0.10
N PRO A 305 30.33 -20.03 0.63
CA PRO A 305 29.07 -19.91 1.38
C PRO A 305 27.85 -20.33 0.55
N ARG A 306 27.91 -20.23 -0.78
CA ARG A 306 26.87 -20.65 -1.72
C ARG A 306 26.70 -22.15 -1.83
N PHE A 307 27.71 -22.93 -1.44
CA PHE A 307 27.60 -24.38 -1.45
C PHE A 307 26.47 -24.85 -0.54
N SER A 308 26.29 -24.18 0.61
CA SER A 308 25.16 -24.45 1.52
C SER A 308 23.79 -24.19 0.86
N THR A 309 23.68 -23.14 0.04
CA THR A 309 22.49 -22.82 -0.74
C THR A 309 22.22 -23.87 -1.81
N TRP A 310 23.26 -24.40 -2.47
CA TRP A 310 23.13 -25.49 -3.43
C TRP A 310 22.71 -26.80 -2.77
N VAL A 311 23.29 -27.17 -1.62
CA VAL A 311 22.89 -28.36 -0.87
C VAL A 311 21.42 -28.25 -0.44
N LYS A 312 21.00 -27.09 0.10
CA LYS A 312 19.60 -26.82 0.44
C LYS A 312 18.64 -26.95 -0.75
N TYR A 313 19.11 -26.75 -1.99
CA TYR A 313 18.31 -26.95 -3.19
C TYR A 313 18.12 -28.43 -3.56
N LEU A 314 19.03 -29.30 -3.14
CA LEU A 314 18.98 -30.74 -3.40
C LEU A 314 18.10 -31.51 -2.42
N ASP A 315 17.98 -30.99 -1.19
CA ASP A 315 17.17 -31.56 -0.10
C ASP A 315 15.67 -31.41 -0.38
#